data_AF-J9WNQ8-F1
#
_entry.id   AF-J9WNQ8-F1
#
_cell.length_a   1.000
_cell.length_b   1.000
_cell.length_c   1.000
_cell.angle_alpha   90.00
_cell.angle_beta   90.00
_cell.angle_gamma   90.00
#
_symmetry.space_group_name_H-M   'P 1'
#
loop_
_entity.id
_entity.type
_entity.pdbx_description
1 polymer ?
#
loop_
_entity_poly.entity_id
_entity_poly.type
_entity_poly.pdbx_seq_one_letter_code
_entity_poly.pdbx_strand_id
1 'polypeptide(L)'
;MGIVTTTSETAFTQSAETVYDFVTNPLNWTKTYPGSAHIGGLPDLPLKVGDTWEEAGPDGDRIFRWQLAAAVRPTLFVFTSIGRLGHDRDGNGGMEGRITVSYHFTRPGQDVTLFSRTMTIEAYKHAPLPDQLFIQANPAKIDAYHEAVARELARSAD
;
A
#
# COMPACT_ATOMS: atom_id res chain seq x y z
N MET A 1 14.93 -17.28 -5.22
CA MET A 1 14.04 -16.17 -4.91
C MET A 1 14.03 -15.29 -6.15
N GLY A 2 12.86 -14.98 -6.68
CA GLY A 2 12.68 -13.88 -7.63
C GLY A 2 12.20 -12.65 -6.87
N ILE A 3 12.73 -11.47 -7.21
CA ILE A 3 12.36 -10.21 -6.57
C ILE A 3 11.99 -9.22 -7.66
N VAL A 4 10.79 -8.67 -7.60
CA VAL A 4 10.33 -7.57 -8.46
C VAL A 4 10.16 -6.36 -7.56
N THR A 5 10.83 -5.26 -7.89
CA THR A 5 10.70 -4.00 -7.16
C THR A 5 10.37 -2.89 -8.13
N THR A 6 9.44 -2.03 -7.75
CA THR A 6 9.09 -0.84 -8.51
C THR A 6 8.85 0.31 -7.56
N THR A 7 9.38 1.47 -7.94
CA THR A 7 9.20 2.74 -7.23
C THR A 7 8.63 3.76 -8.21
N SER A 8 7.62 4.49 -7.76
CA SER A 8 7.15 5.71 -8.42
C SER A 8 7.14 6.86 -7.43
N GLU A 9 7.27 8.08 -7.95
CA GLU A 9 7.32 9.30 -7.15
C GLU A 9 6.37 10.35 -7.71
N THR A 10 5.76 11.15 -6.83
CA THR A 10 4.88 12.25 -7.24
C THR A 10 5.02 13.41 -6.27
N ALA A 11 5.07 14.63 -6.82
CA ALA A 11 5.10 15.85 -6.06
C ALA A 11 3.68 16.31 -5.71
N PHE A 12 3.48 16.69 -4.45
CA PHE A 12 2.24 17.21 -3.89
C PHE A 12 2.48 18.62 -3.35
N THR A 13 1.46 19.48 -3.45
CA THR A 13 1.47 20.83 -2.86
C THR A 13 1.01 20.83 -1.41
N GLN A 14 0.41 19.73 -0.94
CA GLN A 14 0.09 19.53 0.48
C GLN A 14 1.36 19.24 1.30
N SER A 15 1.30 19.54 2.60
CA SER A 15 2.40 19.22 3.52
C SER A 15 2.63 17.71 3.62
N ALA A 16 3.86 17.33 3.99
CA ALA A 16 4.22 15.92 4.16
C ALA A 16 3.32 15.21 5.18
N GLU A 17 2.94 15.91 6.25
CA GLU A 17 2.00 15.46 7.27
C GLU A 17 0.62 15.14 6.68
N THR A 18 0.08 16.04 5.86
CA THR A 18 -1.24 15.85 5.25
C THR A 18 -1.24 14.65 4.29
N VAL A 19 -0.22 14.54 3.43
CA VAL A 19 -0.11 13.39 2.52
C VAL A 19 0.09 12.09 3.33
N TYR A 20 0.98 12.12 4.33
CA TYR A 20 1.26 10.98 5.20
C TYR A 20 0.00 10.49 5.92
N ASP A 21 -0.71 11.37 6.64
CA ASP A 21 -1.90 10.99 7.42
C ASP A 21 -3.00 10.43 6.52
N PHE A 22 -3.11 10.94 5.30
CA PHE A 22 -4.07 10.44 4.32
C PHE A 22 -3.71 9.02 3.85
N VAL A 23 -2.49 8.79 3.37
CA VAL A 23 -2.11 7.51 2.74
C VAL A 23 -1.81 6.39 3.75
N THR A 24 -1.47 6.74 4.98
CA THR A 24 -1.20 5.78 6.07
C THR A 24 -2.46 5.36 6.83
N ASN A 25 -3.62 5.94 6.51
CA ASN A 25 -4.92 5.48 6.95
C ASN A 25 -5.49 4.46 5.93
N PRO A 26 -5.53 3.15 6.24
CA PRO A 26 -5.99 2.14 5.28
C PRO A 26 -7.45 2.33 4.83
N LEU A 27 -8.31 3.00 5.61
CA LEU A 27 -9.69 3.30 5.20
C LEU A 27 -9.74 4.17 3.92
N ASN A 28 -8.70 4.94 3.63
CA ASN A 28 -8.63 5.75 2.41
C ASN A 28 -8.20 4.95 1.18
N TRP A 29 -7.77 3.70 1.33
CA TRP A 29 -7.32 2.88 0.21
C TRP A 29 -8.48 2.47 -0.70
N THR A 30 -9.68 2.28 -0.15
CA THR A 30 -10.90 2.03 -0.94
C THR A 30 -11.28 3.20 -1.86
N LYS A 31 -10.73 4.39 -1.59
CA LYS A 31 -10.91 5.60 -2.42
C LYS A 31 -9.81 5.75 -3.47
N THR A 32 -8.65 5.12 -3.27
CA THR A 32 -7.43 5.45 -4.02
C THR A 32 -6.76 4.29 -4.73
N TYR A 33 -6.85 3.06 -4.23
CA TYR A 33 -6.23 1.90 -4.84
C TYR A 33 -7.22 1.12 -5.71
N PRO A 34 -6.98 1.04 -7.04
CA PRO A 34 -7.84 0.26 -7.93
C PRO A 34 -7.84 -1.22 -7.53
N GLY A 35 -9.00 -1.72 -7.09
CA GLY A 35 -9.16 -3.10 -6.64
C GLY A 35 -9.12 -3.29 -5.12
N SER A 36 -8.96 -2.22 -4.33
CA SER A 36 -9.28 -2.23 -2.89
C SER A 36 -10.74 -1.84 -2.71
N ALA A 37 -11.56 -2.70 -2.12
CA ALA A 37 -12.98 -2.41 -1.88
C ALA A 37 -13.35 -2.49 -0.39
N HIS A 38 -12.63 -3.31 0.38
CA HIS A 38 -12.94 -3.57 1.77
C HIS A 38 -11.68 -3.56 2.62
N ILE A 39 -11.76 -2.92 3.79
CA ILE A 39 -10.74 -2.92 4.83
C ILE A 39 -11.35 -3.55 6.07
N GLY A 40 -10.71 -4.61 6.56
CA GLY A 40 -11.17 -5.42 7.69
C GLY A 40 -10.16 -5.43 8.83
N GLY A 41 -10.65 -5.66 10.07
CA GLY A 41 -9.79 -5.86 11.23
C GLY A 41 -8.85 -4.69 11.56
N LEU A 42 -9.17 -3.48 11.09
CA LEU A 42 -8.32 -2.30 11.27
C LEU A 42 -8.34 -1.83 12.74
N PRO A 43 -7.18 -1.72 13.41
CA PRO A 43 -7.09 -1.14 14.74
C PRO A 43 -7.33 0.37 14.77
N ASP A 44 -7.34 0.95 15.97
CA ASP A 44 -7.41 2.40 16.16
C ASP A 44 -6.20 3.10 15.51
N LEU A 45 -6.45 4.23 14.86
CA LEU A 45 -5.43 5.05 14.23
C LEU A 45 -4.85 6.08 15.24
N PRO A 46 -3.56 6.46 15.12
CA PRO A 46 -2.58 5.96 14.15
C PRO A 46 -2.10 4.54 14.49
N LEU A 47 -1.81 3.76 13.43
CA LEU A 47 -1.30 2.39 13.56
C LEU A 47 0.06 2.36 14.28
N LYS A 48 0.31 1.27 15.01
CA LYS A 48 1.56 0.97 15.71
C LYS A 48 2.28 -0.19 15.04
N VAL A 49 3.61 -0.20 15.11
CA VAL A 49 4.41 -1.32 14.59
C VAL A 49 3.92 -2.64 15.19
N GLY A 50 3.66 -3.61 14.32
CA GLY A 50 3.07 -4.91 14.67
C GLY A 50 1.57 -5.00 14.40
N ASP A 51 0.84 -3.88 14.32
CA ASP A 51 -0.59 -3.88 14.00
C ASP A 51 -0.86 -4.52 12.64
N THR A 52 -1.99 -5.24 12.55
CA THR A 52 -2.40 -5.94 11.33
C THR A 52 -3.78 -5.51 10.90
N TRP A 53 -4.03 -5.48 9.59
CA TRP A 53 -5.34 -5.27 8.99
C TRP A 53 -5.48 -6.11 7.73
N GLU A 54 -6.70 -6.18 7.21
CA GLU A 54 -7.03 -6.94 6.00
C GLU A 54 -7.48 -5.98 4.90
N GLU A 55 -7.09 -6.31 3.66
CA GLU A 55 -7.55 -5.67 2.45
C GLU A 55 -8.15 -6.72 1.53
N ALA A 56 -9.35 -6.46 1.01
CA ALA A 56 -9.99 -7.31 0.01
C ALA A 56 -10.49 -6.49 -1.19
N GLY A 57 -10.46 -7.13 -2.36
CA GLY A 57 -11.06 -6.58 -3.56
C GLY A 57 -12.58 -6.71 -3.62
N PRO A 58 -13.21 -6.22 -4.71
CA PRO A 58 -14.68 -6.12 -4.82
C PRO A 58 -15.40 -7.46 -4.62
N ASP A 59 -14.80 -8.55 -5.10
CA ASP A 59 -15.38 -9.90 -4.97
C ASP A 59 -15.23 -10.45 -3.55
N GLY A 60 -14.38 -9.85 -2.71
CA GLY A 60 -14.16 -10.28 -1.31
C GLY A 60 -13.46 -11.62 -1.12
N ASP A 61 -13.04 -12.26 -2.22
CA ASP A 61 -12.50 -13.63 -2.25
C ASP A 61 -10.98 -13.69 -2.22
N ARG A 62 -10.29 -12.55 -2.29
CA ARG A 62 -8.82 -12.45 -2.22
C ARG A 62 -8.43 -11.44 -1.17
N ILE A 63 -8.07 -11.95 0.00
CA ILE A 63 -7.71 -11.15 1.18
C ILE A 63 -6.19 -11.11 1.32
N PHE A 64 -5.67 -9.89 1.45
CA PHE A 64 -4.30 -9.63 1.82
C PHE A 64 -4.28 -9.17 3.28
N ARG A 65 -3.61 -9.94 4.13
CA ARG A 65 -3.32 -9.51 5.50
C ARG A 65 -2.03 -8.71 5.51
N TRP A 66 -2.13 -7.47 5.97
CA TRP A 66 -1.03 -6.54 6.12
C TRP A 66 -0.58 -6.45 7.57
N GLN A 67 0.70 -6.18 7.78
CA GLN A 67 1.30 -5.88 9.07
C GLN A 67 2.17 -4.63 8.95
N LEU A 68 2.03 -3.70 9.90
CA LEU A 68 2.89 -2.52 9.97
C LEU A 68 4.28 -2.90 10.48
N ALA A 69 5.31 -2.65 9.67
CA ALA A 69 6.70 -2.94 9.98
C ALA A 69 7.47 -1.71 10.51
N ALA A 70 7.17 -0.51 10.00
CA ALA A 70 7.76 0.73 10.47
C ALA A 70 6.81 1.92 10.23
N ALA A 71 6.78 2.86 11.17
CA ALA A 71 6.07 4.13 11.03
C ALA A 71 6.86 5.25 11.71
N VAL A 72 7.24 6.26 10.93
CA VAL A 72 7.88 7.49 11.41
C VAL A 72 7.18 8.65 10.71
N ARG A 73 6.27 9.33 11.42
CA ARG A 73 5.54 10.46 10.84
C ARG A 73 6.45 11.70 10.73
N PRO A 74 6.47 12.44 9.61
CA PRO A 74 5.76 12.20 8.34
C PRO A 74 6.64 11.52 7.27
N THR A 75 7.76 10.88 7.61
CA THR A 75 8.82 10.52 6.66
C THR A 75 8.78 9.10 6.12
N LEU A 76 8.28 8.13 6.90
CA LEU A 76 8.38 6.70 6.57
C LEU A 76 7.14 5.92 7.02
N PHE A 77 6.63 5.06 6.15
CA PHE A 77 5.63 4.06 6.49
C PHE A 77 5.87 2.79 5.70
N VAL A 78 6.10 1.66 6.37
CA VAL A 78 6.44 0.38 5.73
C VAL A 78 5.53 -0.70 6.27
N PHE A 79 4.87 -1.43 5.38
CA PHE A 79 3.99 -2.53 5.75
C PHE A 79 4.19 -3.73 4.82
N THR A 80 3.90 -4.91 5.33
CA THR A 80 4.19 -6.17 4.65
C THR A 80 2.99 -7.11 4.69
N SER A 81 2.82 -7.88 3.63
CA SER A 81 1.99 -9.09 3.63
C SER A 81 2.90 -10.28 3.44
N ILE A 82 2.78 -11.29 4.31
CA ILE A 82 3.66 -12.46 4.35
C ILE A 82 2.82 -13.72 4.42
N GLY A 83 3.23 -14.76 3.72
CA GLY A 83 2.60 -16.07 3.77
C GLY A 83 1.58 -16.21 2.66
N ARG A 84 0.31 -16.45 3.00
CA ARG A 84 -0.76 -16.81 2.05
C ARG A 84 -1.36 -15.56 1.40
N LEU A 85 -0.68 -15.00 0.41
CA LEU A 85 -1.15 -13.79 -0.30
C LEU A 85 -2.49 -14.06 -1.02
N GLY A 86 -3.52 -13.25 -0.75
CA GLY A 86 -4.82 -13.38 -1.41
C GLY A 86 -5.59 -14.64 -1.00
N HIS A 87 -5.58 -14.99 0.29
CA HIS A 87 -6.35 -16.11 0.84
C HIS A 87 -7.86 -15.80 0.92
N ASP A 88 -8.69 -16.82 1.12
CA ASP A 88 -10.13 -16.63 1.33
C ASP A 88 -10.45 -16.27 2.80
N ARG A 89 -11.74 -16.06 3.12
CA ARG A 89 -12.20 -15.65 4.46
C ARG A 89 -11.87 -16.65 5.57
N ASP A 90 -11.74 -17.93 5.23
CA ASP A 90 -11.40 -19.00 6.18
C ASP A 90 -9.87 -19.16 6.34
N GLY A 91 -9.08 -18.36 5.63
CA GLY A 91 -7.61 -18.46 5.63
C GLY A 91 -7.08 -19.56 4.70
N ASN A 92 -7.94 -20.14 3.86
CA ASN A 92 -7.58 -21.17 2.91
C ASN A 92 -7.10 -20.57 1.58
N GLY A 93 -6.47 -21.41 0.76
CA GLY A 93 -5.87 -20.97 -0.50
C GLY A 93 -4.70 -19.99 -0.31
N GLY A 94 -4.63 -18.97 -1.17
CA GLY A 94 -3.54 -17.99 -1.19
C GLY A 94 -2.23 -18.51 -1.79
N MET A 95 -1.32 -17.58 -2.06
CA MET A 95 -0.04 -17.84 -2.72
C MET A 95 1.10 -17.57 -1.74
N GLU A 96 1.98 -18.54 -1.53
CA GLU A 96 3.13 -18.37 -0.65
C GLU A 96 4.09 -17.32 -1.21
N GLY A 97 4.23 -16.20 -0.50
CA GLY A 97 5.13 -15.12 -0.92
C GLY A 97 5.17 -13.99 0.08
N ARG A 98 5.81 -12.89 -0.33
CA ARG A 98 5.85 -11.66 0.44
C ARG A 98 5.70 -10.44 -0.45
N ILE A 99 4.89 -9.49 0.02
CA ILE A 99 4.79 -8.14 -0.54
C ILE A 99 5.22 -7.17 0.53
N THR A 100 6.12 -6.25 0.20
CA THR A 100 6.50 -5.12 1.06
C THR A 100 6.15 -3.83 0.33
N VAL A 101 5.47 -2.93 1.00
CA VAL A 101 5.20 -1.59 0.50
C VAL A 101 5.88 -0.58 1.43
N SER A 102 6.62 0.35 0.85
CA SER A 102 7.34 1.40 1.57
C SER A 102 6.96 2.76 1.01
N TYR A 103 6.57 3.67 1.90
CA TYR A 103 6.31 5.07 1.62
C TYR A 103 7.43 5.92 2.19
N HIS A 104 7.94 6.84 1.40
CA HIS A 104 8.93 7.82 1.84
C HIS A 104 8.51 9.22 1.41
N PHE A 105 8.70 10.19 2.30
CA PHE A 105 8.31 11.58 2.05
C PHE A 105 9.50 12.50 2.26
N THR A 106 9.79 13.33 1.27
CA THR A 106 10.81 14.38 1.36
C THR A 106 10.22 15.74 1.00
N ARG A 107 10.95 16.81 1.33
CA ARG A 107 10.59 18.19 0.98
C ARG A 107 11.70 18.83 0.14
N PRO A 108 11.72 18.60 -1.18
CA PRO A 108 12.80 19.08 -2.05
C PRO A 108 12.77 20.61 -2.26
N GLY A 109 11.68 21.28 -1.91
CA GLY A 109 11.52 22.74 -2.01
C GLY A 109 10.53 23.28 -0.99
N GLN A 110 10.40 24.61 -0.90
CA GLN A 110 9.33 25.23 -0.12
C GLN A 110 7.97 24.78 -0.69
N ASP A 111 7.08 24.33 0.20
CA ASP A 111 5.71 23.92 -0.10
C ASP A 111 5.55 22.76 -1.10
N VAL A 112 6.61 21.96 -1.30
CA VAL A 112 6.56 20.73 -2.10
C VAL A 112 6.86 19.53 -1.23
N THR A 113 5.96 18.54 -1.26
CA THR A 113 6.19 17.21 -0.70
C THR A 113 6.40 16.23 -1.85
N LEU A 114 7.55 15.55 -1.88
CA LEU A 114 7.76 14.42 -2.78
C LEU A 114 7.39 13.14 -2.05
N PHE A 115 6.36 12.44 -2.54
CA PHE A 115 5.94 11.14 -2.05
C PHE A 115 6.46 10.05 -2.98
N SER A 116 7.31 9.16 -2.44
CA SER A 116 7.87 8.00 -3.11
C SER A 116 7.22 6.73 -2.55
N ARG A 117 6.69 5.88 -3.43
CA ARG A 117 6.07 4.60 -3.08
C ARG A 117 6.82 3.47 -3.78
N THR A 118 7.41 2.58 -2.98
CA THR A 118 8.06 1.36 -3.45
C THR A 118 7.21 0.14 -3.11
N MET A 119 6.99 -0.73 -4.10
CA MET A 119 6.43 -2.06 -3.91
C MET A 119 7.48 -3.10 -4.27
N THR A 120 7.71 -4.06 -3.38
CA THR A 120 8.60 -5.21 -3.58
C THR A 120 7.80 -6.50 -3.42
N ILE A 121 7.82 -7.35 -4.44
CA ILE A 121 7.20 -8.68 -4.46
C ILE A 121 8.32 -9.73 -4.50
N GLU A 122 8.31 -10.64 -3.52
CA GLU A 122 9.28 -11.71 -3.39
C GLU A 122 8.60 -13.07 -3.63
N ALA A 123 9.06 -13.79 -4.67
CA ALA A 123 8.56 -15.10 -5.09
C ALA A 123 9.57 -16.22 -4.79
N TYR A 124 9.17 -17.17 -3.96
CA TYR A 124 10.02 -18.31 -3.60
C TYR A 124 10.20 -19.28 -4.78
N LYS A 125 11.37 -19.95 -4.87
CA LYS A 125 11.65 -20.86 -6.00
C LYS A 125 10.71 -22.06 -6.03
N HIS A 126 10.30 -22.56 -4.86
CA HIS A 126 9.42 -23.72 -4.72
C HIS A 126 7.93 -23.37 -4.86
N ALA A 127 7.59 -22.09 -4.79
CA ALA A 127 6.23 -21.57 -4.86
C ALA A 127 6.20 -20.32 -5.76
N PRO A 128 6.30 -20.48 -7.10
CA PRO A 128 6.26 -19.35 -8.01
C PRO A 128 4.92 -18.62 -7.92
N LEU A 129 4.97 -17.29 -7.95
CA LEU A 129 3.78 -16.43 -7.96
C LEU A 129 3.27 -16.28 -9.40
N PRO A 130 1.94 -16.19 -9.61
CA PRO A 130 1.37 -16.02 -10.95
C PRO A 130 1.65 -14.62 -11.50
N ASP A 131 1.83 -14.52 -12.82
CA ASP A 131 2.13 -13.28 -13.55
C ASP A 131 1.16 -12.13 -13.20
N GLN A 132 -0.12 -12.45 -13.01
CA GLN A 132 -1.16 -11.50 -12.65
C GLN A 132 -0.84 -10.72 -11.37
N LEU A 133 -0.10 -11.31 -10.42
CA LEU A 133 0.30 -10.63 -9.19
C LEU A 133 1.33 -9.52 -9.48
N PHE A 134 2.25 -9.75 -10.41
CA PHE A 134 3.29 -8.78 -10.77
C PHE A 134 2.74 -7.57 -11.55
N ILE A 135 1.53 -7.66 -12.12
CA ILE A 135 0.86 -6.51 -12.74
C ILE A 135 0.67 -5.36 -11.73
N GLN A 136 0.51 -5.67 -10.44
CA GLN A 136 0.37 -4.66 -9.38
C GLN A 136 1.66 -3.86 -9.15
N ALA A 137 2.81 -4.43 -9.50
CA ALA A 137 4.10 -3.75 -9.45
C ALA A 137 4.33 -2.86 -10.68
N ASN A 138 3.45 -2.85 -11.70
CA ASN A 138 3.62 -1.95 -12.84
C ASN A 138 3.56 -0.47 -12.37
N PRO A 139 4.54 0.38 -12.72
CA PRO A 139 4.55 1.80 -12.35
C PRO A 139 3.21 2.50 -12.63
N ALA A 140 2.55 2.19 -13.75
CA ALA A 140 1.27 2.79 -14.11
C ALA A 140 0.16 2.54 -13.06
N LYS A 141 0.23 1.43 -12.30
CA LYS A 141 -0.70 1.17 -11.18
C LYS A 141 -0.37 2.01 -9.96
N ILE A 142 0.91 2.25 -9.70
CA ILE A 142 1.37 3.11 -8.61
C ILE A 142 1.03 4.58 -8.92
N ASP A 143 1.24 5.00 -10.17
CA ASP A 143 0.94 6.35 -10.63
C ASP A 143 -0.58 6.62 -10.56
N ALA A 144 -1.41 5.68 -11.00
CA ALA A 144 -2.87 5.80 -10.87
C ALA A 144 -3.33 5.93 -9.40
N TYR A 145 -2.64 5.26 -8.47
CA TYR A 145 -2.85 5.42 -7.03
C TYR A 145 -2.45 6.84 -6.57
N HIS A 146 -1.29 7.36 -6.97
CA HIS A 146 -0.87 8.73 -6.64
C HIS A 146 -1.83 9.78 -7.20
N GLU A 147 -2.31 9.62 -8.43
CA GLU A 147 -3.33 10.50 -9.01
C GLU A 147 -4.63 10.48 -8.20
N ALA A 148 -5.05 9.30 -7.71
CA ALA A 148 -6.23 9.20 -6.87
C ALA A 148 -6.04 9.88 -5.51
N VAL A 149 -4.86 9.72 -4.89
CA VAL A 149 -4.49 10.47 -3.67
C VAL A 149 -4.57 11.98 -3.92
N ALA A 150 -4.00 12.47 -5.02
CA ALA A 150 -4.04 13.89 -5.37
C ALA A 150 -5.47 14.41 -5.52
N ARG A 151 -6.35 13.64 -6.17
CA ARG A 151 -7.78 13.99 -6.32
C ARG A 151 -8.53 14.05 -4.98
N GLU A 152 -8.28 13.11 -4.07
CA GLU A 152 -8.92 13.09 -2.75
C GLU A 152 -8.43 14.22 -1.84
N LEU A 153 -7.13 14.50 -1.88
CA LEU A 153 -6.54 15.61 -1.13
C LEU A 153 -7.03 16.97 -1.62
N ALA A 154 -7.20 17.14 -2.94
CA ALA A 154 -7.76 18.36 -3.51
C ALA A 154 -9.22 18.59 -3.05
N ARG A 155 -10.04 17.54 -3.01
CA ARG A 155 -11.44 17.60 -2.54
C ARG A 155 -11.60 17.94 -1.06
N SER A 156 -10.59 17.65 -0.24
CA SER A 156 -10.62 17.88 1.20
C SER A 156 -10.15 19.29 1.59
N ALA A 157 -9.69 20.09 0.62
CA ALA A 157 -9.22 21.46 0.81
C ALA A 157 -10.29 22.53 0.53
N ASP A 158 -11.42 22.12 -0.07
CA ASP A 158 -12.63 22.93 -0.30
C ASP A 158 -13.63 22.80 0.86
#